data_AF-A0A9R1BQI9-F1
#
_entry.id   AF-A0A9R1BQI9-F1
#
_cell.length_a   1.000
_cell.length_b   1.000
_cell.length_c   1.000
_cell.angle_alpha   90.00
_cell.angle_beta   90.00
_cell.angle_gamma   90.00
#
_symmetry.space_group_name_H-M   'P 1'
#
loop_
_entity.id
_entity.type
_entity.pdbx_description
1 polymer ?
#
loop_
_entity_poly.entity_id
_entity_poly.type
_entity_poly.pdbx_seq_one_letter_code
_entity_poly.pdbx_strand_id
1 'polypeptide(L)'
;MAAFTTGSAAFVGLAVVLCALAGAANAQQLSPSFYSTSCPNLASIVRAGMTSAVQTERRMGASILRLFFHDCFVNGCDGSILLDDTSTFTGEKNAGPNANSARGFEVIDAIKTQVEAACRATVSCADILALAARDGVNLLGGPNWSVPLGRKDARTASQSAANANLPGPGSSLATLIAMFGNKNLSPRDMTALSGAHTVGRAQCQFFRSRIYNETNINASFAALRQGTCPRSGGDTNLAPFDVQTADGFDNAYYQNLVGQRGLLHSDQELFNGGSQDALVQQYSSSPSQFSADFVTAMLKMGGLLPSSGTQTERTGMGFLLAARSYVAAAALLCVVLPCHAKLSPRFYARTCPNVEAIVRSVMAPAVAAEPRMGASIIRLFFHDCFVNGCDASILLDDTPAFTGEKNAGANANSVRGYEVIDAIKARVEAACKATVSCADIVALAARDAVNLELFNGGSQDALVRKYSGNGKIFAGDFAKAMVKMGGLLPAAGTPTEALRDQCPLRRGSGKGPKMGSLGYRRKKYVGGPMRGPRGWRVRPGKEEEVRRWSNKGPTRVEGAPREGLAWPAVGVVWGR
;
A
#
# COMPACT_ATOMS: atom_id res chain seq x y z
N MET A 1 73.96 15.35 -6.47
CA MET A 1 72.59 15.90 -6.53
C MET A 1 71.71 14.92 -7.29
N ALA A 2 70.44 14.90 -6.93
CA ALA A 2 69.29 14.28 -7.58
C ALA A 2 68.88 12.87 -7.14
N ALA A 3 67.55 12.77 -7.00
CA ALA A 3 66.68 11.59 -7.00
C ALA A 3 66.35 10.95 -5.64
N PHE A 4 65.53 11.62 -4.81
CA PHE A 4 64.53 10.97 -3.94
C PHE A 4 63.46 11.99 -3.47
N THR A 5 62.66 12.58 -4.35
CA THR A 5 61.58 13.51 -3.93
C THR A 5 60.30 13.50 -4.77
N THR A 6 60.01 12.46 -5.55
CA THR A 6 58.84 12.49 -6.47
C THR A 6 57.70 11.51 -6.12
N GLY A 7 57.88 10.60 -5.16
CA GLY A 7 56.85 9.60 -4.81
C GLY A 7 55.74 10.13 -3.90
N SER A 8 56.07 10.93 -2.88
CA SER A 8 55.12 11.26 -1.80
C SER A 8 54.03 12.26 -2.20
N ALA A 9 54.30 13.16 -3.15
CA ALA A 9 53.32 14.14 -3.60
C ALA A 9 52.21 13.52 -4.47
N ALA A 10 52.53 12.47 -5.25
CA ALA A 10 51.57 11.79 -6.11
C ALA A 10 50.57 10.94 -5.29
N PHE A 11 51.00 10.32 -4.20
CA PHE A 11 50.13 9.55 -3.29
C PHE A 11 49.19 10.45 -2.47
N VAL A 12 49.67 11.62 -2.02
CA VAL A 12 48.82 12.60 -1.33
C VAL A 12 47.79 13.20 -2.30
N GLY A 13 48.19 13.52 -3.53
CA GLY A 13 47.27 13.99 -4.57
C GLY A 13 46.16 12.99 -4.92
N LEU A 14 46.51 11.70 -5.06
CA LEU A 14 45.54 10.63 -5.34
C LEU A 14 44.58 10.40 -4.16
N ALA A 15 45.05 10.48 -2.92
CA ALA A 15 44.23 10.34 -1.72
C ALA A 15 43.26 11.53 -1.53
N VAL A 16 43.69 12.75 -1.84
CA VAL A 16 42.82 13.96 -1.83
C VAL A 16 41.76 13.87 -2.92
N VAL A 17 42.09 13.38 -4.12
CA VAL A 17 41.13 13.15 -5.20
C VAL A 17 40.13 12.02 -4.85
N LEU A 18 40.58 10.93 -4.23
CA LEU A 18 39.70 9.84 -3.75
C LEU A 18 38.79 10.29 -2.60
N CYS A 19 39.26 11.13 -1.67
CA CYS A 19 38.42 11.75 -0.64
C CYS A 19 37.43 12.77 -1.21
N ALA A 20 37.83 13.55 -2.22
CA ALA A 20 36.93 14.48 -2.91
C ALA A 20 35.85 13.76 -3.73
N LEU A 21 36.14 12.57 -4.26
CA LEU A 21 35.18 11.71 -4.98
C LEU A 21 34.27 10.91 -4.05
N ALA A 22 34.70 10.63 -2.81
CA ALA A 22 33.85 10.03 -1.76
C ALA A 22 32.83 11.03 -1.16
N GLY A 23 32.99 12.33 -1.45
CA GLY A 23 32.04 13.39 -1.10
C GLY A 23 30.82 13.49 -2.03
N ALA A 24 30.63 12.55 -2.96
CA ALA A 24 29.38 12.45 -3.70
C ALA A 24 28.25 12.19 -2.70
N ALA A 25 27.39 13.18 -2.51
CA ALA A 25 26.20 13.08 -1.68
C ALA A 25 25.48 11.77 -2.00
N ASN A 26 25.45 10.85 -1.02
CA ASN A 26 24.56 9.69 -1.10
C ASN A 26 23.14 10.27 -1.19
N ALA A 27 22.56 10.26 -2.38
CA ALA A 27 21.15 10.58 -2.54
C ALA A 27 20.39 9.65 -1.60
N GLN A 28 19.64 10.23 -0.65
CA GLN A 28 18.88 9.46 0.34
C GLN A 28 17.90 8.56 -0.42
N GLN A 29 18.24 7.28 -0.55
CA GLN A 29 17.43 6.34 -1.31
C GLN A 29 16.35 5.78 -0.39
N LEU A 30 15.12 6.26 -0.56
CA LEU A 30 13.97 5.74 0.18
C LEU A 30 13.65 4.30 -0.27
N SER A 31 13.24 3.46 0.67
CA SER A 31 12.84 2.07 0.42
C SER A 31 11.68 1.65 1.32
N PRO A 32 10.66 0.94 0.81
CA PRO A 32 9.63 0.35 1.66
C PRO A 32 10.17 -0.61 2.73
N SER A 33 11.34 -1.23 2.49
CA SER A 33 11.99 -2.15 3.43
C SER A 33 13.01 -1.48 4.35
N PHE A 34 13.12 -0.14 4.38
CA PHE A 34 14.18 0.56 5.13
C PHE A 34 14.27 0.13 6.61
N TYR A 35 13.13 -0.12 7.26
CA TYR A 35 13.05 -0.53 8.67
C TYR A 35 12.80 -2.03 8.87
N SER A 36 12.82 -2.86 7.83
CA SER A 36 12.40 -4.28 7.95
C SER A 36 13.24 -5.06 8.96
N THR A 37 14.53 -4.74 9.08
CA THR A 37 15.44 -5.39 10.04
C THR A 37 15.50 -4.65 11.37
N SER A 38 15.52 -3.32 11.35
CA SER A 38 15.76 -2.49 12.54
C SER A 38 14.48 -2.19 13.34
N CYS A 39 13.31 -2.28 12.72
CA CYS A 39 12.00 -2.16 13.37
C CYS A 39 10.93 -2.96 12.61
N PRO A 40 10.95 -4.31 12.67
CA PRO A 40 10.06 -5.17 11.88
C PRO A 40 8.57 -4.94 12.16
N ASN A 41 8.22 -4.48 13.36
CA ASN A 41 6.84 -4.21 13.76
C ASN A 41 6.36 -2.78 13.47
N LEU A 42 7.16 -1.94 12.79
CA LEU A 42 6.82 -0.53 12.56
C LEU A 42 5.43 -0.36 11.91
N ALA A 43 5.19 -1.07 10.80
CA ALA A 43 3.94 -0.92 10.04
C ALA A 43 2.71 -1.34 10.86
N SER A 44 2.82 -2.37 11.70
CA SER A 44 1.72 -2.83 12.55
C SER A 44 1.43 -1.86 13.70
N ILE A 45 2.47 -1.28 14.31
CA ILE A 45 2.34 -0.27 15.37
C ILE A 45 1.65 0.99 14.83
N VAL A 46 2.13 1.53 13.70
CA VAL A 46 1.53 2.73 13.08
C VAL A 46 0.08 2.45 12.68
N ARG A 47 -0.20 1.28 12.08
CA ARG A 47 -1.56 0.88 11.71
C ARG A 47 -2.48 0.80 12.92
N ALA A 48 -2.02 0.24 14.03
CA ALA A 48 -2.81 0.11 15.25
C ALA A 48 -3.16 1.48 15.84
N GLY A 49 -2.18 2.39 15.93
CA GLY A 49 -2.42 3.76 16.39
C GLY A 49 -3.39 4.53 15.50
N MET A 50 -3.24 4.44 14.18
CA MET A 50 -4.19 5.04 13.24
C MET A 50 -5.58 4.42 13.30
N THR A 51 -5.67 3.10 13.50
CA THR A 51 -6.96 2.41 13.68
C THR A 51 -7.69 2.97 14.90
N SER A 52 -7.00 3.11 16.03
CA SER A 52 -7.56 3.72 17.25
C SER A 52 -8.00 5.17 17.03
N ALA A 53 -7.17 5.97 16.36
CA ALA A 53 -7.46 7.37 16.07
C ALA A 53 -8.70 7.53 15.16
N VAL A 54 -8.80 6.74 14.08
CA VAL A 54 -9.95 6.78 13.16
C VAL A 54 -11.22 6.20 13.79
N GLN A 55 -11.11 5.20 14.67
CA GLN A 55 -12.25 4.69 15.44
C GLN A 55 -12.80 5.74 16.41
N THR A 56 -11.91 6.55 17.00
CA THR A 56 -12.29 7.64 17.90
C THR A 56 -12.91 8.81 17.16
N GLU A 57 -12.26 9.26 16.09
CA GLU A 57 -12.79 10.29 15.19
C GLU A 57 -12.45 9.94 13.75
N ARG A 58 -13.46 9.55 12.97
CA ARG A 58 -13.28 9.10 11.59
C ARG A 58 -12.52 10.12 10.72
N ARG A 59 -12.81 11.42 10.91
CA ARG A 59 -12.14 12.53 10.22
C ARG A 59 -10.62 12.60 10.48
N MET A 60 -10.10 11.97 11.53
CA MET A 60 -8.67 12.00 11.84
C MET A 60 -7.80 11.46 10.69
N GLY A 61 -8.29 10.48 9.91
CA GLY A 61 -7.59 10.01 8.72
C GLY A 61 -7.36 11.12 7.68
N ALA A 62 -8.35 12.00 7.48
CA ALA A 62 -8.22 13.18 6.62
C ALA A 62 -7.28 14.23 7.21
N SER A 63 -7.30 14.43 8.54
CA SER A 63 -6.40 15.34 9.23
C SER A 63 -4.93 14.93 9.10
N ILE A 64 -4.62 13.64 9.27
CA ILE A 64 -3.25 13.12 9.11
C ILE A 64 -2.81 13.15 7.65
N LEU A 65 -3.70 12.85 6.69
CA LEU A 65 -3.41 13.01 5.26
C LEU A 65 -3.04 14.45 4.92
N ARG A 66 -3.82 15.42 5.41
CA ARG A 66 -3.51 16.84 5.27
C ARG A 66 -2.19 17.20 5.92
N LEU A 67 -1.92 16.68 7.13
CA LEU A 67 -0.68 16.95 7.85
C LEU A 67 0.55 16.50 7.05
N PHE A 68 0.48 15.33 6.41
CA PHE A 68 1.54 14.83 5.53
C PHE A 68 1.71 15.67 4.25
N PHE A 69 0.61 16.08 3.60
CA PHE A 69 0.70 17.01 2.47
C PHE A 69 1.39 18.31 2.88
N HIS A 70 0.98 18.90 4.01
CA HIS A 70 1.50 20.16 4.50
C HIS A 70 2.98 20.08 4.90
N ASP A 71 3.46 18.93 5.38
CA ASP A 71 4.90 18.67 5.58
C ASP A 71 5.65 18.69 4.23
N CYS A 72 5.23 17.82 3.31
CA CYS A 72 5.89 17.61 2.04
C CYS A 72 5.94 18.85 1.13
N PHE A 73 4.88 19.67 1.12
CA PHE A 73 4.77 20.80 0.20
C PHE A 73 5.59 22.03 0.58
N VAL A 74 6.20 22.06 1.78
CA VAL A 74 6.99 23.19 2.24
C VAL A 74 8.46 22.98 1.85
N ASN A 75 9.19 22.20 2.66
CA ASN A 75 10.62 21.94 2.46
C ASN A 75 10.93 20.47 2.16
N GLY A 76 9.93 19.65 1.86
CA GLY A 76 10.07 18.21 1.66
C GLY A 76 9.47 17.42 2.83
N CYS A 77 9.28 16.12 2.64
CA CYS A 77 8.69 15.26 3.66
C CYS A 77 9.76 14.92 4.71
N ASP A 78 9.92 15.77 5.71
CA ASP A 78 10.98 15.67 6.73
C ASP A 78 10.46 15.83 8.16
N GLY A 79 9.14 15.91 8.35
CA GLY A 79 8.53 16.05 9.67
C GLY A 79 8.71 17.44 10.29
N SER A 80 9.22 18.43 9.55
CA SER A 80 9.39 19.81 10.04
C SER A 80 8.07 20.42 10.51
N ILE A 81 6.92 20.01 9.97
CA ILE A 81 5.60 20.46 10.44
C ILE A 81 5.31 20.06 11.90
N LEU A 82 5.95 19.01 12.39
CA LEU A 82 5.72 18.46 13.73
C LEU A 82 6.49 19.25 14.81
N LEU A 83 7.48 20.06 14.40
CA LEU A 83 8.33 20.82 15.31
C LEU A 83 7.56 21.99 15.95
N ASP A 84 7.73 22.14 17.26
CA ASP A 84 7.27 23.30 18.02
C ASP A 84 8.23 24.48 17.89
N ASP A 85 7.73 25.67 18.22
CA ASP A 85 8.55 26.87 18.31
C ASP A 85 9.67 26.68 19.35
N THR A 86 10.86 27.20 19.02
CA THR A 86 12.01 27.22 19.93
C THR A 86 12.55 28.65 20.04
N SER A 87 13.54 28.86 20.91
CA SER A 87 14.24 30.16 21.00
C SER A 87 15.03 30.52 19.75
N THR A 88 15.30 29.56 18.85
CA THR A 88 16.17 29.74 17.68
C THR A 88 15.43 29.65 16.35
N PHE A 89 14.19 29.15 16.31
CA PHE A 89 13.35 29.15 15.12
C PHE A 89 11.85 29.09 15.47
N THR A 90 11.01 29.53 14.54
CA THR A 90 9.54 29.40 14.61
C THR A 90 9.08 28.20 13.78
N GLY A 91 8.29 27.33 14.40
CA GLY A 91 7.67 26.16 13.81
C GLY A 91 6.64 26.50 12.73
N GLU A 92 6.23 25.48 11.98
CA GLU A 92 5.24 25.64 10.90
C GLU A 92 3.80 25.62 11.39
N LYS A 93 3.55 25.16 12.62
CA LYS A 93 2.21 25.04 13.21
C LYS A 93 1.47 26.39 13.26
N ASN A 94 2.20 27.48 13.40
CA ASN A 94 1.67 28.84 13.47
C ASN A 94 1.60 29.54 12.11
N ALA A 95 1.96 28.90 11.00
CA ALA A 95 1.79 29.47 9.66
C ALA A 95 0.28 29.65 9.35
N GLY A 96 -0.09 30.64 8.54
CA GLY A 96 -1.49 30.93 8.20
C GLY A 96 -2.30 29.70 7.72
N PRO A 97 -1.74 28.86 6.82
CA PRO A 97 -2.39 27.62 6.40
C PRO A 97 -2.51 26.54 7.49
N ASN A 98 -1.78 26.62 8.60
CA ASN A 98 -1.70 25.59 9.64
C ASN A 98 -2.34 25.99 10.98
N ALA A 99 -2.26 27.28 11.32
CA ALA A 99 -2.75 27.82 12.57
C ALA A 99 -4.24 27.50 12.75
N ASN A 100 -4.58 26.92 13.90
CA ASN A 100 -5.95 26.55 14.27
C ASN A 100 -6.67 25.66 13.23
N SER A 101 -5.94 24.92 12.41
CA SER A 101 -6.49 24.09 11.33
C SER A 101 -5.77 22.74 11.19
N ALA A 102 -4.44 22.72 11.20
CA ALA A 102 -3.65 21.49 11.28
C ALA A 102 -3.85 20.81 12.64
N ARG A 103 -4.04 19.49 12.65
CA ARG A 103 -4.32 18.69 13.86
C ARG A 103 -3.92 17.23 13.67
N GLY A 104 -3.89 16.47 14.77
CA GLY A 104 -3.43 15.08 14.78
C GLY A 104 -1.95 14.94 15.16
N PHE A 105 -1.32 16.02 15.64
CA PHE A 105 0.04 15.99 16.20
C PHE A 105 0.12 14.99 17.35
N GLU A 106 -0.88 15.02 18.23
CA GLU A 106 -1.02 14.12 19.38
C GLU A 106 -1.15 12.64 18.98
N VAL A 107 -1.72 12.36 17.81
CA VAL A 107 -1.81 11.01 17.26
C VAL A 107 -0.43 10.53 16.81
N ILE A 108 0.33 11.40 16.15
CA ILE A 108 1.71 11.10 15.75
C ILE A 108 2.61 10.90 16.97
N ASP A 109 2.48 11.74 18.01
CA ASP A 109 3.24 11.61 19.26
C ASP A 109 2.93 10.28 19.99
N ALA A 110 1.66 9.89 20.04
CA ALA A 110 1.24 8.63 20.65
C ALA A 110 1.74 7.41 19.86
N ILE A 111 1.75 7.48 18.52
CA ILE A 111 2.34 6.45 17.67
C ILE A 111 3.85 6.40 17.88
N LYS A 112 4.52 7.56 17.86
CA LYS A 112 5.96 7.67 18.10
C LYS A 112 6.36 7.08 19.44
N THR A 113 5.59 7.34 20.49
CA THR A 113 5.83 6.74 21.82
C THR A 113 5.82 5.21 21.77
N GLN A 114 4.86 4.61 21.06
CA GLN A 114 4.79 3.15 20.90
C GLN A 114 5.92 2.60 20.03
N VAL A 115 6.29 3.33 18.97
CA VAL A 115 7.41 2.97 18.10
C VAL A 115 8.74 3.03 18.88
N GLU A 116 8.96 4.05 19.71
CA GLU A 116 10.16 4.18 20.55
C GLU A 116 10.26 3.09 21.62
N ALA A 117 9.13 2.62 22.15
CA ALA A 117 9.08 1.50 23.07
C ALA A 117 9.50 0.17 22.40
N ALA A 118 9.20 0.01 21.11
CA ALA A 118 9.56 -1.19 20.35
C ALA A 118 10.95 -1.11 19.69
N CYS A 119 11.33 0.08 19.22
CA CYS A 119 12.43 0.34 18.30
C CYS A 119 13.11 1.68 18.63
N ARG A 120 13.75 1.74 19.79
CA ARG A 120 14.32 2.97 20.36
C ARG A 120 15.27 3.68 19.41
N ALA A 121 15.03 4.97 19.20
CA ALA A 121 15.82 5.90 18.38
C ALA A 121 16.08 5.42 16.94
N THR A 122 15.18 4.59 16.40
CA THR A 122 15.36 3.97 15.08
C THR A 122 14.57 4.67 13.99
N VAL A 123 13.30 5.00 14.25
CA VAL A 123 12.34 5.40 13.22
C VAL A 123 12.07 6.90 13.29
N SER A 124 12.16 7.61 12.16
CA SER A 124 11.90 9.04 12.09
C SER A 124 10.40 9.36 12.27
N CYS A 125 10.10 10.53 12.83
CA CYS A 125 8.74 11.08 12.88
C CYS A 125 8.18 11.32 11.47
N ALA A 126 9.04 11.72 10.52
CA ALA A 126 8.69 11.87 9.11
C ALA A 126 8.15 10.57 8.49
N ASP A 127 8.79 9.43 8.76
CA ASP A 127 8.32 8.14 8.25
C ASP A 127 7.08 7.61 8.98
N ILE A 128 6.93 7.92 10.28
CA ILE A 128 5.69 7.65 11.01
C ILE A 128 4.53 8.43 10.39
N LEU A 129 4.71 9.72 10.09
CA LEU A 129 3.69 10.56 9.46
C LEU A 129 3.32 10.03 8.05
N ALA A 130 4.29 9.62 7.25
CA ALA A 130 4.06 9.04 5.93
C ALA A 130 3.24 7.73 5.98
N LEU A 131 3.59 6.82 6.90
CA LEU A 131 2.84 5.58 7.13
C LEU A 131 1.44 5.88 7.66
N ALA A 132 1.32 6.81 8.60
CA ALA A 132 0.07 7.19 9.22
C ALA A 132 -0.91 7.81 8.20
N ALA A 133 -0.43 8.65 7.28
CA ALA A 133 -1.25 9.20 6.20
C ALA A 133 -1.78 8.12 5.27
N ARG A 134 -0.93 7.15 4.90
CA ARG A 134 -1.34 5.98 4.11
C ARG A 134 -2.40 5.15 4.83
N ASP A 135 -2.19 4.87 6.11
CA ASP A 135 -3.15 4.09 6.90
C ASP A 135 -4.46 4.84 7.13
N GLY A 136 -4.41 6.16 7.30
CA GLY A 136 -5.58 7.03 7.36
C GLY A 136 -6.44 6.94 6.09
N VAL A 137 -5.84 7.05 4.91
CA VAL A 137 -6.55 6.88 3.62
C VAL A 137 -7.18 5.49 3.53
N ASN A 138 -6.40 4.44 3.83
CA ASN A 138 -6.89 3.08 3.70
C ASN A 138 -8.01 2.74 4.70
N LEU A 139 -7.94 3.22 5.95
CA LEU A 139 -9.00 3.04 6.96
C LEU A 139 -10.30 3.76 6.57
N LEU A 140 -10.22 4.79 5.73
CA LEU A 140 -11.38 5.51 5.19
C LEU A 140 -11.95 4.86 3.92
N GLY A 141 -11.41 3.73 3.47
CA GLY A 141 -11.87 3.01 2.27
C GLY A 141 -11.07 3.28 1.02
N GLY A 142 -10.03 4.11 1.11
CA GLY A 142 -9.17 4.46 -0.01
C GLY A 142 -8.11 3.41 -0.34
N PRO A 143 -7.27 3.69 -1.35
CA PRO A 143 -6.24 2.76 -1.79
C PRO A 143 -5.16 2.55 -0.72
N ASN A 144 -4.42 1.45 -0.87
CA ASN A 144 -3.22 1.14 -0.10
C ASN A 144 -2.00 1.21 -1.03
N TRP A 145 -0.83 1.54 -0.50
CA TRP A 145 0.43 1.55 -1.25
C TRP A 145 1.63 1.26 -0.36
N SER A 146 2.72 0.82 -0.98
CA SER A 146 4.00 0.61 -0.32
C SER A 146 4.71 1.95 -0.13
N VAL A 147 4.67 2.48 1.10
CA VAL A 147 5.30 3.76 1.45
C VAL A 147 6.83 3.61 1.39
N PRO A 148 7.57 4.37 0.58
CA PRO A 148 9.03 4.43 0.65
C PRO A 148 9.44 5.09 1.97
N LEU A 149 10.36 4.47 2.72
CA LEU A 149 10.80 4.91 4.06
C LEU A 149 12.31 5.19 4.06
N GLY A 150 12.80 5.79 5.14
CA GLY A 150 14.17 6.27 5.31
C GLY A 150 14.27 7.79 5.26
N ARG A 151 13.20 8.54 5.56
CA ARG A 151 13.26 10.00 5.73
C ARG A 151 14.02 10.33 7.00
N LYS A 152 14.74 11.44 7.00
CA LYS A 152 15.43 11.96 8.18
C LYS A 152 14.62 13.12 8.74
N ASP A 153 14.46 13.15 10.05
CA ASP A 153 13.71 14.23 10.71
C ASP A 153 14.44 15.57 10.55
N ALA A 154 13.69 16.62 10.26
CA ALA A 154 14.18 17.98 10.24
C ALA A 154 14.59 18.44 11.64
N ARG A 155 15.55 19.37 11.71
CA ARG A 155 15.97 20.04 12.96
C ARG A 155 15.57 21.51 13.02
N THR A 156 14.94 22.00 11.97
CA THR A 156 14.46 23.37 11.82
C THR A 156 13.19 23.33 10.99
N ALA A 157 12.33 24.32 11.16
CA ALA A 157 11.13 24.50 10.35
C ALA A 157 11.10 25.91 9.74
N SER A 158 10.19 26.17 8.80
CA SER A 158 10.07 27.50 8.20
C SER A 158 8.61 27.95 8.04
N GLN A 159 8.15 28.76 8.99
CA GLN A 159 6.82 29.39 8.93
C GLN A 159 6.61 30.22 7.66
N SER A 160 7.63 30.96 7.22
CA SER A 160 7.57 31.77 5.99
C SER A 160 7.45 30.90 4.74
N ALA A 161 8.19 29.80 4.65
CA ALA A 161 8.06 28.86 3.55
C ALA A 161 6.66 28.20 3.54
N ALA A 162 6.11 27.87 4.71
CA ALA A 162 4.75 27.33 4.80
C ALA A 162 3.70 28.34 4.30
N ASN A 163 3.84 29.63 4.64
CA ASN A 163 2.97 30.69 4.12
C ASN A 163 3.12 30.90 2.60
N ALA A 164 4.31 30.70 2.04
CA ALA A 164 4.59 30.96 0.63
C ALA A 164 4.24 29.79 -0.29
N ASN A 165 4.40 28.55 0.17
CA ASN A 165 4.40 27.37 -0.69
C ASN A 165 3.11 26.53 -0.62
N LEU A 166 2.26 26.74 0.39
CA LEU A 166 1.00 26.00 0.52
C LEU A 166 -0.12 26.64 -0.33
N PRO A 167 -0.76 25.89 -1.24
CA PRO A 167 -1.86 26.43 -2.04
C PRO A 167 -3.04 26.89 -1.17
N GLY A 168 -3.57 28.08 -1.47
CA GLY A 168 -4.73 28.63 -0.78
C GLY A 168 -6.07 28.15 -1.36
N PRO A 169 -7.18 28.26 -0.60
CA PRO A 169 -8.52 27.84 -1.03
C PRO A 169 -9.10 28.69 -2.18
N GLY A 170 -8.50 29.85 -2.44
CA GLY A 170 -8.86 30.78 -3.51
C GLY A 170 -7.94 30.72 -4.74
N SER A 171 -7.04 29.74 -4.83
CA SER A 171 -6.10 29.63 -5.95
C SER A 171 -6.81 29.29 -7.27
N SER A 172 -6.39 29.96 -8.36
CA SER A 172 -6.81 29.62 -9.72
C SER A 172 -6.18 28.31 -10.21
N LEU A 173 -6.75 27.70 -11.27
CA LEU A 173 -6.14 26.51 -11.89
C LEU A 173 -4.68 26.75 -12.33
N ALA A 174 -4.38 27.90 -12.93
CA ALA A 174 -3.02 28.24 -13.37
C ALA A 174 -2.04 28.33 -12.20
N THR A 175 -2.49 28.93 -11.08
CA THR A 175 -1.70 28.99 -9.83
C THR A 175 -1.43 27.59 -9.29
N LEU A 176 -2.44 26.73 -9.24
CA LEU A 176 -2.28 25.35 -8.76
C LEU A 176 -1.28 24.57 -9.63
N ILE A 177 -1.41 24.64 -10.96
CA ILE A 177 -0.48 23.99 -11.90
C ILE A 177 0.96 24.48 -11.66
N ALA A 178 1.16 25.79 -11.49
CA ALA A 178 2.48 26.36 -11.26
C ALA A 178 3.07 25.89 -9.91
N MET A 179 2.29 25.94 -8.83
CA MET A 179 2.76 25.54 -7.49
C MET A 179 3.13 24.05 -7.42
N PHE A 180 2.31 23.17 -8.01
CA PHE A 180 2.62 21.74 -8.09
C PHE A 180 3.80 21.47 -9.04
N GLY A 181 3.89 22.19 -10.16
CA GLY A 181 5.02 22.14 -11.08
C GLY A 181 6.35 22.48 -10.42
N ASN A 182 6.38 23.46 -9.51
CA ASN A 182 7.57 23.81 -8.72
C ASN A 182 8.02 22.69 -7.77
N LYS A 183 7.16 21.70 -7.52
CA LYS A 183 7.47 20.47 -6.76
C LYS A 183 7.69 19.26 -7.68
N ASN A 184 7.86 19.47 -8.98
CA ASN A 184 7.94 18.42 -10.00
C ASN A 184 6.73 17.48 -10.05
N LEU A 185 5.55 17.99 -9.67
CA LEU A 185 4.28 17.27 -9.79
C LEU A 185 3.53 17.76 -11.04
N SER A 186 3.09 16.82 -11.86
CA SER A 186 2.36 17.14 -13.09
C SER A 186 0.93 17.63 -12.80
N PRO A 187 0.24 18.27 -13.76
CA PRO A 187 -1.18 18.60 -13.60
C PRO A 187 -2.07 17.39 -13.27
N ARG A 188 -1.72 16.19 -13.77
CA ARG A 188 -2.41 14.95 -13.39
C ARG A 188 -2.17 14.59 -11.92
N ASP A 189 -0.94 14.72 -11.44
CA ASP A 189 -0.59 14.47 -10.03
C ASP A 189 -1.32 15.49 -9.12
N MET A 190 -1.36 16.76 -9.52
CA MET A 190 -2.14 17.80 -8.84
C MET A 190 -3.61 17.44 -8.76
N THR A 191 -4.25 17.14 -9.89
CA THR A 191 -5.68 16.81 -9.94
C THR A 191 -5.98 15.58 -9.09
N ALA A 192 -5.12 14.55 -9.11
CA ALA A 192 -5.25 13.37 -8.27
C ALA A 192 -5.11 13.71 -6.78
N LEU A 193 -4.08 14.45 -6.36
CA LEU A 193 -3.88 14.84 -4.96
C LEU A 193 -5.00 15.71 -4.42
N SER A 194 -5.57 16.61 -5.23
CA SER A 194 -6.77 17.38 -4.85
C SER A 194 -7.96 16.47 -4.53
N GLY A 195 -8.01 15.25 -5.08
CA GLY A 195 -8.99 14.23 -4.73
C GLY A 195 -8.96 13.79 -3.27
N ALA A 196 -7.90 14.10 -2.51
CA ALA A 196 -7.88 13.94 -1.05
C ALA A 196 -9.03 14.69 -0.35
N HIS A 197 -9.54 15.77 -0.96
CA HIS A 197 -10.73 16.48 -0.49
C HIS A 197 -12.02 15.67 -0.62
N THR A 198 -11.98 14.41 -1.04
CA THR A 198 -13.10 13.46 -0.84
C THR A 198 -13.41 13.22 0.65
N VAL A 199 -12.43 13.45 1.54
CA VAL A 199 -12.62 13.35 3.00
C VAL A 199 -12.25 14.66 3.70
N GLY A 200 -12.90 14.91 4.83
CA GLY A 200 -12.59 16.05 5.69
C GLY A 200 -13.54 17.23 5.54
N ARG A 201 -13.19 18.35 6.17
CA ARG A 201 -14.07 19.52 6.31
C ARG A 201 -13.27 20.81 6.22
N ALA A 202 -13.86 21.86 5.65
CA ALA A 202 -13.35 23.22 5.70
C ALA A 202 -14.18 24.10 6.64
N GLN A 203 -13.54 25.13 7.18
CA GLN A 203 -14.22 26.20 7.92
C GLN A 203 -14.89 27.18 6.95
N CYS A 204 -16.03 27.73 7.36
CA CYS A 204 -16.86 28.67 6.60
C CYS A 204 -16.08 29.83 5.98
N GLN A 205 -15.12 30.40 6.71
CA GLN A 205 -14.27 31.49 6.21
C GLN A 205 -13.56 31.18 4.87
N PHE A 206 -13.24 29.92 4.59
CA PHE A 206 -12.50 29.53 3.39
C PHE A 206 -13.37 29.30 2.15
N PHE A 207 -14.69 29.15 2.30
CA PHE A 207 -15.61 28.96 1.18
C PHE A 207 -16.73 30.00 1.12
N ARG A 208 -16.82 30.91 2.10
CA ARG A 208 -17.86 31.94 2.17
C ARG A 208 -17.94 32.77 0.89
N SER A 209 -16.81 33.29 0.41
CA SER A 209 -16.82 34.13 -0.81
C SER A 209 -17.45 33.40 -1.98
N ARG A 210 -17.07 32.12 -2.18
CA ARG A 210 -17.59 31.29 -3.24
C ARG A 210 -19.10 31.11 -3.19
N ILE A 211 -19.64 30.68 -2.05
CA ILE A 211 -21.08 30.35 -1.94
C ILE A 211 -22.00 31.58 -2.06
N TYR A 212 -21.47 32.81 -1.97
CA TYR A 212 -22.26 34.04 -2.10
C TYR A 212 -22.00 34.83 -3.39
N ASN A 213 -20.83 34.65 -4.04
CA ASN A 213 -20.39 35.53 -5.12
C ASN A 213 -20.09 34.82 -6.45
N GLU A 214 -19.81 33.51 -6.45
CA GLU A 214 -19.47 32.79 -7.68
C GLU A 214 -20.71 32.34 -8.45
N THR A 215 -20.59 32.29 -9.78
CA THR A 215 -21.69 31.92 -10.69
C THR A 215 -21.59 30.47 -11.19
N ASN A 216 -20.43 29.82 -11.03
CA ASN A 216 -20.18 28.42 -11.39
C ASN A 216 -20.41 27.46 -10.20
N ILE A 217 -21.46 27.73 -9.41
CA ILE A 217 -21.87 26.93 -8.26
C ILE A 217 -23.33 26.51 -8.41
N ASN A 218 -23.62 25.24 -8.10
CA ASN A 218 -25.00 24.77 -8.06
C ASN A 218 -25.80 25.53 -7.01
N ALA A 219 -26.91 26.16 -7.41
CA ALA A 219 -27.70 27.05 -6.54
C ALA A 219 -28.23 26.34 -5.28
N SER A 220 -28.69 25.09 -5.40
CA SER A 220 -29.18 24.32 -4.26
C SER A 220 -28.05 23.95 -3.29
N PHE A 221 -26.85 23.64 -3.82
CA PHE A 221 -25.67 23.42 -2.99
C PHE A 221 -25.21 24.70 -2.28
N ALA A 222 -25.21 25.84 -2.99
CA ALA A 222 -24.91 27.14 -2.40
C ALA A 222 -25.87 27.43 -1.23
N ALA A 223 -27.19 27.33 -1.45
CA ALA A 223 -28.20 27.52 -0.42
C ALA A 223 -28.00 26.57 0.78
N LEU A 224 -27.69 25.30 0.53
CA LEU A 224 -27.37 24.32 1.57
C LEU A 224 -26.17 24.76 2.42
N ARG A 225 -25.10 25.31 1.82
CA ARG A 225 -23.93 25.79 2.55
C ARG A 225 -24.19 27.11 3.27
N GLN A 226 -24.98 28.01 2.69
CA GLN A 226 -25.36 29.28 3.31
C GLN A 226 -26.12 29.09 4.63
N GLY A 227 -26.90 28.00 4.76
CA GLY A 227 -27.61 27.66 6.00
C GLY A 227 -26.71 27.44 7.22
N THR A 228 -25.44 27.05 7.02
CA THR A 228 -24.45 26.88 8.11
C THR A 228 -23.29 27.87 8.02
N CYS A 229 -23.23 28.69 6.98
CA CYS A 229 -22.18 29.67 6.73
C CYS A 229 -22.80 31.04 6.40
N PRO A 230 -23.16 31.84 7.42
CA PRO A 230 -23.78 33.16 7.21
C PRO A 230 -22.82 34.14 6.54
N ARG A 231 -23.37 35.21 5.94
CA ARG A 231 -22.59 36.28 5.27
C ARG A 231 -21.57 36.96 6.19
N SER A 232 -21.82 36.96 7.49
CA SER A 232 -20.93 37.47 8.53
C SER A 232 -21.02 36.57 9.76
N GLY A 233 -19.90 36.36 10.45
CA GLY A 233 -19.79 35.45 11.59
C GLY A 233 -19.80 33.97 11.21
N GLY A 234 -19.71 33.11 12.23
CA GLY A 234 -19.70 31.65 12.04
C GLY A 234 -18.47 31.13 11.28
N ASP A 235 -17.34 31.86 11.30
CA ASP A 235 -16.14 31.54 10.52
C ASP A 235 -15.64 30.11 10.69
N THR A 236 -15.75 29.57 11.90
CA THR A 236 -15.29 28.23 12.27
C THR A 236 -16.30 27.12 11.98
N ASN A 237 -17.51 27.44 11.51
CA ASN A 237 -18.51 26.43 11.15
C ASN A 237 -17.98 25.52 10.05
N LEU A 238 -18.11 24.22 10.26
CA LEU A 238 -17.53 23.22 9.37
C LEU A 238 -18.52 22.75 8.32
N ALA A 239 -18.06 22.66 7.08
CA ALA A 239 -18.74 21.96 5.99
C ALA A 239 -17.84 20.86 5.43
N PRO A 240 -18.37 19.66 5.13
CA PRO A 240 -17.61 18.63 4.45
C PRO A 240 -17.29 19.04 3.02
N PHE A 241 -16.10 18.69 2.54
CA PHE A 241 -15.70 18.85 1.15
C PHE A 241 -16.55 17.96 0.23
N ASP A 242 -16.84 16.74 0.69
CA ASP A 242 -17.76 15.83 0.02
C ASP A 242 -19.15 15.85 0.67
N VAL A 243 -20.16 16.26 -0.09
CA VAL A 243 -21.56 16.31 0.39
C VAL A 243 -22.28 14.97 0.29
N GLN A 244 -21.73 14.00 -0.45
CA GLN A 244 -22.28 12.67 -0.67
C GLN A 244 -21.74 11.66 0.36
N THR A 245 -20.42 11.64 0.55
CA THR A 245 -19.70 10.64 1.36
C THR A 245 -18.64 11.26 2.26
N ALA A 246 -19.02 12.28 3.05
CA ALA A 246 -18.15 13.14 3.87
C ALA A 246 -17.03 12.46 4.70
N ASP A 247 -17.20 11.19 5.09
CA ASP A 247 -16.24 10.44 5.90
C ASP A 247 -15.73 9.15 5.20
N GLY A 248 -15.86 9.05 3.88
CA GLY A 248 -15.37 7.94 3.05
C GLY A 248 -14.41 8.41 1.96
N PHE A 249 -13.33 7.68 1.73
CA PHE A 249 -12.39 8.00 0.66
C PHE A 249 -12.83 7.30 -0.64
N ASP A 250 -13.48 8.06 -1.52
CA ASP A 250 -13.95 7.59 -2.82
C ASP A 250 -13.85 8.70 -3.90
N ASN A 251 -14.50 8.53 -5.05
CA ASN A 251 -14.47 9.49 -6.15
C ASN A 251 -15.66 10.48 -6.18
N ALA A 252 -16.49 10.54 -5.13
CA ALA A 252 -17.63 11.44 -5.06
C ALA A 252 -17.21 12.93 -5.07
N TYR A 253 -15.98 13.24 -4.63
CA TYR A 253 -15.36 14.56 -4.81
C TYR A 253 -15.45 15.03 -6.28
N TYR A 254 -15.02 14.21 -7.24
CA TYR A 254 -15.07 14.59 -8.66
C TYR A 254 -16.49 14.62 -9.21
N GLN A 255 -17.38 13.76 -8.72
CA GLN A 255 -18.82 13.83 -9.06
C GLN A 255 -19.47 15.12 -8.52
N ASN A 256 -18.98 15.63 -7.39
CA ASN A 256 -19.39 16.92 -6.86
C ASN A 256 -18.90 18.05 -7.77
N LEU A 257 -17.64 18.03 -8.21
CA LEU A 257 -17.09 19.04 -9.13
C LEU A 257 -17.85 19.11 -10.45
N VAL A 258 -18.13 17.95 -11.07
CA VAL A 258 -18.95 17.86 -12.31
C VAL A 258 -20.35 18.45 -12.09
N GLY A 259 -20.91 18.27 -10.91
CA GLY A 259 -22.20 18.86 -10.51
C GLY A 259 -22.12 20.32 -10.03
N GLN A 260 -20.98 21.01 -10.16
CA GLN A 260 -20.73 22.35 -9.62
C GLN A 260 -20.91 22.48 -8.10
N ARG A 261 -20.60 21.40 -7.38
CA ARG A 261 -20.71 21.25 -5.92
C ARG A 261 -19.33 21.17 -5.24
N GLY A 262 -18.26 21.63 -5.88
CA GLY A 262 -16.97 21.82 -5.19
C GLY A 262 -17.15 22.77 -4.00
N LEU A 263 -16.43 22.57 -2.89
CA LEU A 263 -16.61 23.45 -1.72
C LEU A 263 -15.76 24.72 -1.85
N LEU A 264 -14.46 24.55 -2.11
CA LEU A 264 -13.54 25.67 -2.29
C LEU A 264 -13.54 26.16 -3.73
N HIS A 265 -13.10 27.40 -3.92
CA HIS A 265 -12.85 27.94 -5.26
C HIS A 265 -11.79 27.10 -5.98
N SER A 266 -10.65 26.84 -5.32
CA SER A 266 -9.56 26.02 -5.86
C SER A 266 -9.99 24.62 -6.28
N ASP A 267 -11.03 24.06 -5.66
CA ASP A 267 -11.57 22.74 -6.03
C ASP A 267 -12.37 22.84 -7.32
N GLN A 268 -13.28 23.81 -7.42
CA GLN A 268 -14.11 23.99 -8.61
C GLN A 268 -13.30 24.41 -9.83
N GLU A 269 -12.18 25.09 -9.64
CA GLU A 269 -11.24 25.45 -10.73
C GLU A 269 -10.69 24.24 -11.49
N LEU A 270 -10.73 23.03 -10.92
CA LEU A 270 -10.36 21.80 -11.63
C LEU A 270 -11.40 21.40 -12.71
N PHE A 271 -12.64 21.90 -12.60
CA PHE A 271 -13.74 21.65 -13.53
C PHE A 271 -14.51 22.95 -13.82
N ASN A 272 -13.92 23.78 -14.68
CA ASN A 272 -14.40 25.13 -14.98
C ASN A 272 -14.14 25.53 -16.45
N GLY A 273 -14.21 24.58 -17.38
CA GLY A 273 -13.90 24.80 -18.80
C GLY A 273 -12.39 24.80 -19.10
N GLY A 274 -11.58 24.20 -18.22
CA GLY A 274 -10.12 24.26 -18.25
C GLY A 274 -9.45 22.97 -18.72
N SER A 275 -8.12 22.94 -18.62
CA SER A 275 -7.30 21.82 -19.09
C SER A 275 -7.47 20.53 -18.28
N GLN A 276 -8.07 20.59 -17.08
CA GLN A 276 -8.28 19.44 -16.20
C GLN A 276 -9.67 18.82 -16.32
N ASP A 277 -10.59 19.45 -17.05
CA ASP A 277 -12.00 19.03 -17.11
C ASP A 277 -12.17 17.56 -17.54
N ALA A 278 -11.44 17.14 -18.58
CA ALA A 278 -11.49 15.77 -19.09
C ALA A 278 -11.00 14.74 -18.06
N LEU A 279 -9.99 15.11 -17.25
CA LEU A 279 -9.46 14.24 -16.20
C LEU A 279 -10.43 14.15 -15.02
N VAL A 280 -11.07 15.27 -14.63
CA VAL A 280 -12.11 15.27 -13.59
C VAL A 280 -13.30 14.40 -14.00
N GLN A 281 -13.76 14.48 -15.26
CA GLN A 281 -14.82 13.59 -15.78
C GLN A 281 -14.40 12.11 -15.78
N GLN A 282 -13.13 11.85 -16.09
CA GLN A 282 -12.58 10.50 -16.03
C GLN A 282 -12.60 9.96 -14.60
N TYR A 283 -12.15 10.75 -13.61
CA TYR A 283 -12.17 10.35 -12.20
C TYR A 283 -13.59 10.24 -11.63
N SER A 284 -14.52 11.10 -12.04
CA SER A 284 -15.92 11.03 -11.57
C SER A 284 -16.63 9.74 -12.01
N SER A 285 -16.22 9.17 -13.15
CA SER A 285 -16.78 7.94 -13.71
C SER A 285 -15.95 6.68 -13.43
N SER A 286 -14.68 6.82 -13.06
CA SER A 286 -13.75 5.71 -12.84
C SER A 286 -13.03 5.82 -11.49
N PRO A 287 -13.60 5.23 -10.41
CA PRO A 287 -12.97 5.20 -9.09
C PRO A 287 -11.59 4.52 -9.08
N SER A 288 -11.39 3.50 -9.93
CA SER A 288 -10.13 2.76 -10.02
C SER A 288 -9.02 3.61 -10.66
N GLN A 289 -9.35 4.42 -11.68
CA GLN A 289 -8.39 5.33 -12.30
C GLN A 289 -7.97 6.43 -11.33
N PHE A 290 -8.92 7.02 -10.59
CA PHE A 290 -8.61 7.97 -9.53
C PHE A 290 -7.68 7.35 -8.49
N SER A 291 -8.03 6.17 -7.98
CA SER A 291 -7.23 5.49 -6.94
C SER A 291 -5.79 5.19 -7.40
N ALA A 292 -5.61 4.75 -8.65
CA ALA A 292 -4.29 4.45 -9.20
C ALA A 292 -3.41 5.70 -9.36
N ASP A 293 -4.00 6.80 -9.86
CA ASP A 293 -3.28 8.05 -10.01
C ASP A 293 -3.03 8.73 -8.66
N PHE A 294 -3.94 8.60 -7.71
CA PHE A 294 -3.76 9.07 -6.33
C PHE A 294 -2.56 8.38 -5.68
N VAL A 295 -2.45 7.05 -5.78
CA VAL A 295 -1.28 6.30 -5.28
C VAL A 295 0.00 6.79 -5.97
N THR A 296 -0.01 6.94 -7.28
CA THR A 296 1.15 7.43 -8.04
C THR A 296 1.59 8.81 -7.58
N ALA A 297 0.64 9.73 -7.38
CA ALA A 297 0.92 11.08 -6.94
C ALA A 297 1.38 11.13 -5.47
N MET A 298 0.81 10.29 -4.59
CA MET A 298 1.26 10.15 -3.20
C MET A 298 2.68 9.60 -3.09
N LEU A 299 3.08 8.67 -3.97
CA LEU A 299 4.45 8.17 -4.04
C LEU A 299 5.44 9.25 -4.48
N LYS A 300 5.07 10.07 -5.48
CA LYS A 300 5.89 11.20 -5.93
C LYS A 300 6.00 12.28 -4.87
N MET A 301 4.87 12.73 -4.32
CA MET A 301 4.83 13.74 -3.25
C MET A 301 5.58 13.26 -2.02
N GLY A 302 5.36 12.01 -1.59
CA GLY A 302 6.07 11.41 -0.46
C GLY A 302 7.57 11.26 -0.70
N GLY A 303 8.02 11.26 -1.96
CA GLY A 303 9.42 11.21 -2.35
C GLY A 303 10.11 12.58 -2.38
N LEU A 304 9.40 13.67 -2.07
CA LEU A 304 10.00 15.00 -1.96
C LEU A 304 10.94 15.03 -0.75
N LEU A 305 12.24 15.19 -1.02
CA LEU A 305 13.26 15.31 0.01
C LEU A 305 13.69 16.77 0.16
N PRO A 306 14.15 17.18 1.35
CA PRO A 306 14.70 18.51 1.54
C PRO A 306 15.88 18.80 0.63
N SER A 307 16.05 20.09 0.35
CA SER A 307 17.18 20.55 -0.46
C SER A 307 18.51 20.17 0.19
N SER A 308 19.49 19.85 -0.65
CA SER A 308 20.85 19.54 -0.22
C SER A 308 21.39 20.65 0.69
N GLY A 309 21.70 20.31 1.94
CA GLY A 309 22.17 21.26 2.95
C GLY A 309 21.17 21.58 4.07
N THR A 310 19.91 21.14 3.95
CA THR A 310 18.94 21.22 5.05
C THR A 310 19.44 20.42 6.25
N GLN A 311 19.38 21.01 7.44
CA GLN A 311 19.78 20.34 8.68
C GLN A 311 18.74 19.30 9.06
N THR A 312 19.01 18.06 8.69
CA THR A 312 18.25 16.88 9.14
C THR A 312 19.06 16.12 10.18
N GLU A 313 18.39 15.22 10.90
CA GLU A 313 19.07 14.29 11.79
C GLU A 313 20.17 13.54 11.04
N ARG A 314 21.41 13.68 11.54
CA ARG A 314 22.50 12.81 11.13
C ARG A 314 22.19 11.44 11.71
N THR A 315 22.08 10.42 10.86
CA THR A 315 22.13 9.02 11.32
C THR A 315 23.37 8.87 12.16
N GLY A 316 23.19 8.72 13.46
CA GLY A 316 24.25 8.42 14.39
C GLY A 316 24.82 7.06 14.02
N MET A 317 25.90 7.04 13.25
CA MET A 317 26.92 6.04 13.52
C MET A 317 27.45 6.40 14.91
N GLY A 318 26.86 5.82 15.95
CA GLY A 318 27.36 5.93 17.32
C GLY A 318 28.72 5.26 17.39
N PHE A 319 29.78 5.93 16.90
CA PHE A 319 31.18 5.52 17.02
C PHE A 319 32.16 6.64 16.62
N LEU A 320 31.91 7.90 16.99
CA LEU A 320 32.90 8.99 16.75
C LEU A 320 33.02 9.99 17.93
N LEU A 321 32.94 9.50 19.17
CA LEU A 321 33.41 10.23 20.35
C LEU A 321 34.52 9.48 21.11
N ALA A 322 35.35 8.74 20.38
CA ALA A 322 36.62 8.22 20.89
C ALA A 322 37.71 8.38 19.81
N ALA A 323 38.02 9.62 19.44
CA ALA A 323 39.14 9.93 18.55
C ALA A 323 39.88 11.19 19.02
N ARG A 324 40.32 11.16 20.27
CA ARG A 324 41.48 11.92 20.74
C ARG A 324 42.36 10.90 21.46
N SER A 325 43.56 10.65 20.94
CA SER A 325 44.36 9.42 21.14
C SER A 325 43.75 8.31 20.29
N TYR A 326 44.30 7.88 19.16
CA TYR A 326 45.65 7.36 18.97
C TYR A 326 46.08 7.59 17.52
N VAL A 327 47.21 8.27 17.35
CA VAL A 327 47.93 8.43 16.08
C VAL A 327 48.68 7.14 15.68
N ALA A 328 48.44 6.01 16.35
CA ALA A 328 49.31 4.83 16.29
C ALA A 328 48.67 3.54 15.73
N ALA A 329 47.50 3.60 15.09
CA ALA A 329 46.84 2.40 14.53
C ALA A 329 46.57 2.50 13.02
N ALA A 330 47.36 3.28 12.28
CA ALA A 330 47.24 3.44 10.83
C ALA A 330 47.85 2.29 10.00
N ALA A 331 48.20 1.15 10.60
CA ALA A 331 48.92 0.08 9.90
C ALA A 331 48.28 -1.31 9.95
N LEU A 332 47.15 -1.54 10.64
CA LEU A 332 46.66 -2.92 10.78
C LEU A 332 45.14 -3.04 10.97
N LEU A 333 44.33 -2.58 10.00
CA LEU A 333 43.01 -3.18 9.75
C LEU A 333 42.48 -2.82 8.34
N CYS A 334 43.08 -3.42 7.32
CA CYS A 334 42.56 -3.45 5.94
C CYS A 334 41.45 -4.50 5.74
N VAL A 335 40.70 -4.90 6.78
CA VAL A 335 39.62 -5.89 6.64
C VAL A 335 38.44 -5.45 7.50
N VAL A 336 37.48 -4.79 6.86
CA VAL A 336 36.01 -4.90 6.97
C VAL A 336 35.44 -3.61 6.38
N LEU A 337 35.35 -3.55 5.05
CA LEU A 337 34.39 -2.63 4.41
C LEU A 337 33.01 -3.28 4.53
N PRO A 338 31.97 -2.59 5.05
CA PRO A 338 30.61 -3.04 4.84
C PRO A 338 30.30 -2.86 3.35
N CYS A 339 30.38 -3.96 2.60
CA CYS A 339 29.80 -4.03 1.27
C CYS A 339 28.28 -3.91 1.45
N HIS A 340 27.70 -2.75 1.15
CA HIS A 340 26.25 -2.67 0.96
C HIS A 340 25.91 -3.39 -0.35
N ALA A 341 25.51 -4.66 -0.24
CA ALA A 341 25.00 -5.44 -1.36
C ALA A 341 23.68 -4.81 -1.84
N LYS A 342 23.76 -3.97 -2.88
CA LYS A 342 22.59 -3.46 -3.57
C LYS A 342 22.03 -4.56 -4.47
N LEU A 343 20.79 -5.00 -4.23
CA LEU A 343 20.11 -5.95 -5.11
C LEU A 343 20.05 -5.39 -6.53
N SER A 344 20.36 -6.23 -7.52
CA SER A 344 20.42 -5.83 -8.93
C SER A 344 19.85 -6.94 -9.81
N PRO A 345 18.97 -6.64 -10.79
CA PRO A 345 18.52 -7.61 -11.78
C PRO A 345 19.68 -8.20 -12.61
N ARG A 346 20.84 -7.52 -12.63
CA ARG A 346 22.06 -7.96 -13.31
C ARG A 346 23.12 -8.50 -12.35
N PHE A 347 22.75 -8.82 -11.11
CA PHE A 347 23.70 -9.28 -10.09
C PHE A 347 24.54 -10.47 -10.60
N TYR A 348 23.90 -11.42 -11.29
CA TYR A 348 24.57 -12.58 -11.88
C TYR A 348 25.12 -12.38 -13.30
N ALA A 349 24.99 -11.19 -13.89
CA ALA A 349 25.35 -10.98 -15.30
C ALA A 349 26.83 -11.24 -15.60
N ARG A 350 27.70 -11.17 -14.59
CA ARG A 350 29.14 -11.49 -14.73
C ARG A 350 29.48 -12.89 -14.22
N THR A 351 28.83 -13.35 -13.16
CA THR A 351 29.19 -14.59 -12.45
C THR A 351 28.42 -15.82 -12.94
N CYS A 352 27.21 -15.63 -13.46
CA CYS A 352 26.39 -16.65 -14.11
C CYS A 352 25.56 -16.03 -15.24
N PRO A 353 26.19 -15.60 -16.35
CA PRO A 353 25.55 -14.82 -17.41
C PRO A 353 24.37 -15.54 -18.08
N ASN A 354 24.32 -16.88 -18.01
CA ASN A 354 23.28 -17.70 -18.62
C ASN A 354 22.14 -18.07 -17.65
N VAL A 355 22.14 -17.56 -16.40
CA VAL A 355 21.16 -17.98 -15.38
C VAL A 355 19.71 -17.85 -15.85
N GLU A 356 19.37 -16.73 -16.50
CA GLU A 356 18.01 -16.47 -16.95
C GLU A 356 17.59 -17.43 -18.06
N ALA A 357 18.50 -17.74 -19.00
CA ALA A 357 18.23 -18.69 -20.07
C ALA A 357 18.08 -20.12 -19.53
N ILE A 358 18.88 -20.50 -18.53
CA ILE A 358 18.80 -21.80 -17.87
C ILE A 358 17.46 -21.95 -17.13
N VAL A 359 17.08 -20.95 -16.33
CA VAL A 359 15.78 -20.92 -15.63
C VAL A 359 14.63 -21.05 -16.65
N ARG A 360 14.67 -20.25 -17.72
CA ARG A 360 13.66 -20.30 -18.79
C ARG A 360 13.58 -21.66 -19.47
N SER A 361 14.71 -22.34 -19.67
CA SER A 361 14.79 -23.66 -20.32
C SER A 361 14.06 -24.77 -19.55
N VAL A 362 13.84 -24.58 -18.24
CA VAL A 362 13.08 -25.50 -17.39
C VAL A 362 11.65 -25.01 -17.20
N MET A 363 11.46 -23.71 -16.99
CA MET A 363 10.14 -23.11 -16.78
C MET A 363 9.24 -23.26 -18.01
N ALA A 364 9.75 -23.03 -19.22
CA ALA A 364 8.95 -23.12 -20.44
C ALA A 364 8.33 -24.51 -20.66
N PRO A 365 9.08 -25.63 -20.64
CA PRO A 365 8.47 -26.96 -20.77
C PRO A 365 7.62 -27.35 -19.56
N ALA A 366 7.95 -26.92 -18.34
CA ALA A 366 7.14 -27.21 -17.15
C ALA A 366 5.74 -26.57 -17.23
N VAL A 367 5.67 -25.30 -17.65
CA VAL A 367 4.40 -24.58 -17.86
C VAL A 367 3.64 -25.12 -19.07
N ALA A 368 4.35 -25.55 -20.13
CA ALA A 368 3.70 -26.17 -21.29
C ALA A 368 3.09 -27.54 -20.97
N ALA A 369 3.74 -28.34 -20.12
CA ALA A 369 3.26 -29.66 -19.70
C ALA A 369 2.10 -29.56 -18.68
N GLU A 370 2.18 -28.61 -17.74
CA GLU A 370 1.14 -28.32 -16.77
C GLU A 370 0.86 -26.80 -16.74
N PRO A 371 -0.21 -26.32 -17.41
CA PRO A 371 -0.51 -24.89 -17.49
C PRO A 371 -0.71 -24.19 -16.13
N ARG A 372 -1.05 -24.93 -15.07
CA ARG A 372 -1.16 -24.36 -13.70
C ARG A 372 0.18 -24.22 -12.99
N MET A 373 1.27 -24.70 -13.60
CA MET A 373 2.59 -24.69 -12.98
C MET A 373 3.12 -23.26 -12.80
N GLY A 374 2.83 -22.35 -13.74
CA GLY A 374 3.22 -20.95 -13.60
C GLY A 374 2.60 -20.30 -12.37
N ALA A 375 1.27 -20.38 -12.24
CA ALA A 375 0.55 -19.96 -11.04
C ALA A 375 1.03 -20.66 -9.75
N SER A 376 1.43 -21.93 -9.83
CA SER A 376 1.95 -22.68 -8.67
C SER A 376 3.31 -22.16 -8.22
N ILE A 377 4.21 -21.81 -9.14
CA ILE A 377 5.53 -21.23 -8.85
C ILE A 377 5.40 -19.78 -8.33
N ILE A 378 4.45 -19.00 -8.86
CA ILE A 378 4.13 -17.67 -8.34
C ILE A 378 3.62 -17.77 -6.89
N ARG A 379 2.73 -18.74 -6.62
CA ARG A 379 2.23 -19.02 -5.26
C ARG A 379 3.36 -19.46 -4.32
N LEU A 380 4.29 -20.31 -4.78
CA LEU A 380 5.44 -20.75 -4.00
C LEU A 380 6.32 -19.55 -3.62
N PHE A 381 6.66 -18.68 -4.57
CA PHE A 381 7.42 -17.45 -4.30
C PHE A 381 6.69 -16.50 -3.35
N PHE A 382 5.38 -16.34 -3.53
CA PHE A 382 4.57 -15.53 -2.60
C PHE A 382 4.63 -16.07 -1.17
N HIS A 383 4.49 -17.39 -0.99
CA HIS A 383 4.49 -18.00 0.32
C HIS A 383 5.87 -17.95 1.01
N ASP A 384 6.97 -18.00 0.24
CA ASP A 384 8.33 -17.76 0.76
C ASP A 384 8.46 -16.33 1.29
N CYS A 385 8.10 -15.34 0.48
CA CYS A 385 8.30 -13.94 0.80
C CYS A 385 7.35 -13.39 1.89
N PHE A 386 6.18 -14.01 2.10
CA PHE A 386 5.10 -13.43 2.92
C PHE A 386 5.37 -13.48 4.44
N VAL A 387 6.15 -14.45 4.92
CA VAL A 387 6.35 -14.65 6.37
C VAL A 387 7.57 -13.87 6.85
N ASN A 388 8.78 -14.22 6.40
CA ASN A 388 10.05 -13.67 6.90
C ASN A 388 10.99 -13.13 5.81
N GLY A 389 10.52 -13.03 4.56
CA GLY A 389 11.29 -12.54 3.41
C GLY A 389 11.64 -13.64 2.42
N CYS A 390 12.15 -13.25 1.25
CA CYS A 390 12.42 -14.17 0.15
C CYS A 390 13.79 -14.84 0.32
N ASP A 391 13.92 -15.76 1.26
CA ASP A 391 15.18 -16.44 1.60
C ASP A 391 15.22 -17.92 1.15
N ALA A 392 14.17 -18.40 0.47
CA ALA A 392 13.95 -19.79 0.08
C ALA A 392 13.79 -20.76 1.27
N SER A 393 13.48 -20.27 2.46
CA SER A 393 13.14 -21.12 3.62
C SER A 393 11.94 -22.02 3.34
N ILE A 394 11.05 -21.68 2.39
CA ILE A 394 9.95 -22.54 1.94
C ILE A 394 10.41 -23.87 1.32
N LEU A 395 11.66 -23.95 0.87
CA LEU A 395 12.22 -25.16 0.26
C LEU A 395 12.77 -26.15 1.29
N LEU A 396 12.90 -25.74 2.56
CA LEU A 396 13.50 -26.58 3.60
C LEU A 396 12.55 -27.71 4.00
N ASP A 397 13.07 -28.94 4.00
CA ASP A 397 12.39 -30.09 4.57
C ASP A 397 12.51 -30.08 6.11
N ASP A 398 11.61 -30.81 6.77
CA ASP A 398 11.65 -30.96 8.22
C ASP A 398 12.94 -31.62 8.67
N THR A 399 13.49 -31.13 9.78
CA THR A 399 14.57 -31.78 10.51
C THR A 399 14.12 -32.12 11.93
N PRO A 400 14.86 -32.94 12.69
CA PRO A 400 14.58 -33.15 14.11
C PRO A 400 14.62 -31.86 14.95
N ALA A 401 15.25 -30.80 14.46
CA ALA A 401 15.43 -29.53 15.17
C ALA A 401 14.41 -28.45 14.80
N PHE A 402 13.78 -28.53 13.63
CA PHE A 402 12.76 -27.58 13.18
C PHE A 402 11.83 -28.18 12.11
N THR A 403 10.58 -27.75 12.11
CA THR A 403 9.64 -28.02 11.00
C THR A 403 9.91 -27.03 9.88
N GLY A 404 10.19 -27.54 8.68
CA GLY A 404 10.41 -26.73 7.50
C GLY A 404 9.11 -26.05 7.07
N GLU A 405 9.21 -24.84 6.52
CA GLU A 405 8.04 -24.07 6.09
C GLU A 405 7.22 -24.81 5.02
N LYS A 406 7.85 -25.71 4.28
CA LYS A 406 7.22 -26.63 3.33
C LYS A 406 6.06 -27.44 3.91
N ASN A 407 6.18 -27.85 5.17
CA ASN A 407 5.17 -28.68 5.86
C ASN A 407 4.35 -27.90 6.89
N ALA A 408 4.51 -26.58 6.95
CA ALA A 408 3.65 -25.72 7.76
C ALA A 408 2.19 -25.82 7.30
N GLY A 409 1.24 -25.69 8.23
CA GLY A 409 -0.18 -26.02 7.97
C GLY A 409 -0.82 -25.30 6.77
N ALA A 410 -0.40 -24.08 6.45
CA ALA A 410 -0.89 -23.33 5.30
C ALA A 410 -0.25 -23.76 3.95
N ASN A 411 0.89 -24.43 4.00
CA ASN A 411 1.70 -24.84 2.85
C ASN A 411 1.56 -26.34 2.54
N ALA A 412 1.33 -27.15 3.57
CA ALA A 412 1.13 -28.59 3.48
C ALA A 412 -0.03 -28.91 2.52
N ASN A 413 0.28 -29.65 1.46
CA ASN A 413 -0.65 -30.00 0.36
C ASN A 413 -1.25 -28.81 -0.42
N SER A 414 -0.73 -27.58 -0.22
CA SER A 414 -1.24 -26.34 -0.84
C SER A 414 -0.26 -25.69 -1.82
N VAL A 415 1.04 -25.81 -1.56
CA VAL A 415 2.11 -25.27 -2.42
C VAL A 415 2.74 -26.41 -3.24
N ARG A 416 3.08 -26.16 -4.50
CA ARG A 416 3.61 -27.15 -5.46
C ARG A 416 4.65 -26.49 -6.37
N GLY A 417 5.40 -27.30 -7.13
CA GLY A 417 6.46 -26.82 -8.02
C GLY A 417 7.87 -26.91 -7.43
N TYR A 418 8.02 -27.58 -6.29
CA TYR A 418 9.32 -27.87 -5.67
C TYR A 418 10.23 -28.64 -6.63
N GLU A 419 9.67 -29.62 -7.35
CA GLU A 419 10.36 -30.42 -8.36
C GLU A 419 10.90 -29.59 -9.53
N VAL A 420 10.20 -28.51 -9.89
CA VAL A 420 10.63 -27.57 -10.94
C VAL A 420 11.78 -26.71 -10.43
N ILE A 421 11.70 -26.23 -9.19
CA ILE A 421 12.78 -25.48 -8.54
C ILE A 421 14.03 -26.35 -8.38
N ASP A 422 13.89 -27.61 -7.99
CA ASP A 422 15.00 -28.57 -7.87
C ASP A 422 15.65 -28.85 -9.23
N ALA A 423 14.85 -28.98 -10.30
CA ALA A 423 15.36 -29.15 -11.65
C ALA A 423 16.10 -27.90 -12.17
N ILE A 424 15.61 -26.69 -11.86
CA ILE A 424 16.31 -25.44 -12.15
C ILE A 424 17.63 -25.40 -11.37
N LYS A 425 17.59 -25.71 -10.06
CA LYS A 425 18.77 -25.72 -9.20
C LYS A 425 19.84 -26.66 -9.74
N ALA A 426 19.48 -27.90 -10.09
CA ALA A 426 20.42 -28.86 -10.66
C ALA A 426 21.13 -28.34 -11.92
N ARG A 427 20.39 -27.69 -12.83
CA ARG A 427 20.97 -27.13 -14.06
C ARG A 427 21.80 -25.88 -13.82
N VAL A 428 21.36 -24.99 -12.93
CA VAL A 428 22.10 -23.79 -12.54
C VAL A 428 23.40 -24.17 -11.82
N GLU A 429 23.38 -25.19 -10.97
CA GLU A 429 24.57 -25.70 -10.29
C GLU A 429 25.58 -26.35 -11.25
N ALA A 430 25.10 -27.09 -12.25
CA ALA A 430 25.96 -27.66 -13.28
C ALA A 430 26.67 -26.56 -14.12
N ALA A 431 25.99 -25.45 -14.38
CA ALA A 431 26.52 -24.36 -15.20
C ALA A 431 27.34 -23.33 -14.42
N CYS A 432 26.96 -23.05 -13.17
CA CYS A 432 27.44 -21.90 -12.42
C CYS A 432 27.93 -22.22 -11.00
N LYS A 433 27.99 -23.50 -10.60
CA LYS A 433 28.62 -24.02 -9.37
C LYS A 433 28.53 -23.10 -8.14
N ALA A 434 27.47 -23.27 -7.36
CA ALA A 434 27.17 -22.59 -6.09
C ALA A 434 27.10 -21.05 -6.16
N THR A 435 27.01 -20.49 -7.37
CA THR A 435 26.99 -19.03 -7.56
C THR A 435 25.61 -18.42 -7.31
N VAL A 436 24.52 -19.12 -7.67
CA VAL A 436 23.15 -18.57 -7.61
C VAL A 436 22.41 -19.14 -6.40
N SER A 437 21.87 -18.24 -5.58
CA SER A 437 21.12 -18.61 -4.38
C SER A 437 19.79 -19.31 -4.74
N CYS A 438 19.28 -20.16 -3.84
CA CYS A 438 17.96 -20.77 -4.02
C CYS A 438 16.84 -19.72 -4.03
N ALA A 439 16.96 -18.67 -3.22
CA ALA A 439 16.05 -17.54 -3.20
C ALA A 439 15.93 -16.86 -4.59
N ASP A 440 17.07 -16.58 -5.23
CA ASP A 440 17.08 -15.97 -6.56
C ASP A 440 16.59 -16.92 -7.64
N ILE A 441 16.81 -18.24 -7.49
CA ILE A 441 16.23 -19.25 -8.39
C ILE A 441 14.69 -19.22 -8.32
N VAL A 442 14.11 -19.15 -7.13
CA VAL A 442 12.65 -19.06 -6.96
C VAL A 442 12.12 -17.75 -7.54
N ALA A 443 12.81 -16.63 -7.31
CA ALA A 443 12.42 -15.32 -7.85
C ALA A 443 12.49 -15.27 -9.38
N LEU A 444 13.56 -15.80 -9.99
CA LEU A 444 13.71 -15.89 -11.44
C LEU A 444 12.66 -16.82 -12.07
N ALA A 445 12.34 -17.93 -11.40
CA ALA A 445 11.30 -18.86 -11.84
C ALA A 445 9.91 -18.22 -11.82
N ALA A 446 9.57 -17.46 -10.76
CA ALA A 446 8.32 -16.73 -10.67
C ALA A 446 8.19 -15.62 -11.73
N ARG A 447 9.29 -14.89 -12.00
CA ARG A 447 9.34 -13.92 -13.11
C ARG A 447 9.04 -14.58 -14.45
N ASP A 448 9.67 -15.73 -14.73
CA ASP A 448 9.47 -16.43 -15.99
C ASP A 448 8.07 -17.06 -16.09
N ALA A 449 7.48 -17.51 -14.98
CA ALA A 449 6.08 -17.92 -14.92
C ALA A 449 5.14 -16.78 -15.37
N VAL A 450 5.34 -15.56 -14.85
CA VAL A 450 4.57 -14.37 -15.27
C VAL A 450 4.76 -14.09 -16.77
N ASN A 451 6.00 -14.13 -17.27
CA ASN A 451 6.30 -13.88 -18.67
C ASN A 451 5.69 -14.93 -19.61
N LEU A 452 5.69 -16.20 -19.22
CA LEU A 452 5.13 -17.30 -20.00
C LEU A 452 3.60 -17.32 -19.98
N GLU A 453 2.98 -16.97 -18.86
CA GLU A 453 1.51 -16.92 -18.76
C GLU A 453 0.90 -15.66 -19.41
N LEU A 454 1.55 -14.49 -19.28
CA LEU A 454 0.98 -13.21 -19.70
C LEU A 454 1.49 -12.68 -21.05
N PHE A 455 2.74 -12.96 -21.42
CA PHE A 455 3.40 -12.20 -22.49
C PHE A 455 4.01 -13.05 -23.62
N ASN A 456 3.84 -14.37 -23.57
CA ASN A 456 4.44 -15.27 -24.55
C ASN A 456 3.47 -16.35 -25.06
N GLY A 457 2.20 -15.98 -25.31
CA GLY A 457 1.21 -16.88 -25.90
C GLY A 457 0.63 -17.94 -24.94
N GLY A 458 0.70 -17.69 -23.63
CA GLY A 458 0.10 -18.56 -22.63
C GLY A 458 -1.42 -18.70 -22.80
N SER A 459 -2.02 -19.75 -22.21
CA SER A 459 -3.47 -20.04 -22.34
C SER A 459 -4.39 -18.88 -21.93
N GLN A 460 -3.87 -17.93 -21.14
CA GLN A 460 -4.59 -16.75 -20.65
C GLN A 460 -4.38 -15.50 -21.51
N ASP A 461 -3.40 -15.47 -22.42
CA ASP A 461 -3.08 -14.28 -23.24
C ASP A 461 -4.28 -13.87 -24.12
N ALA A 462 -4.95 -14.86 -24.74
CA ALA A 462 -6.18 -14.62 -25.49
C ALA A 462 -7.34 -14.13 -24.60
N LEU A 463 -7.43 -14.59 -23.35
CA LEU A 463 -8.45 -14.16 -22.39
C LEU A 463 -8.16 -12.75 -21.87
N VAL A 464 -6.90 -12.43 -21.58
CA VAL A 464 -6.47 -11.10 -21.17
C VAL A 464 -6.75 -10.08 -22.27
N ARG A 465 -6.42 -10.38 -23.53
CA ARG A 465 -6.78 -9.51 -24.69
C ARG A 465 -8.29 -9.41 -24.91
N LYS A 466 -9.03 -10.51 -24.73
CA LYS A 466 -10.49 -10.55 -24.89
C LYS A 466 -11.21 -9.77 -23.78
N TYR A 467 -10.73 -9.86 -22.55
CA TYR A 467 -11.33 -9.20 -21.39
C TYR A 467 -10.90 -7.75 -21.23
N SER A 468 -9.68 -7.39 -21.65
CA SER A 468 -9.22 -6.00 -21.65
C SER A 468 -10.00 -5.10 -22.61
N GLY A 469 -10.50 -5.66 -23.74
CA GLY A 469 -11.31 -4.92 -24.72
C GLY A 469 -12.82 -5.06 -24.56
N ASN A 470 -13.32 -5.97 -23.70
CA ASN A 470 -14.75 -6.26 -23.62
C ASN A 470 -15.20 -6.73 -22.22
N GLY A 471 -15.49 -5.75 -21.35
CA GLY A 471 -15.94 -5.99 -19.97
C GLY A 471 -17.23 -6.79 -19.83
N LYS A 472 -18.10 -6.82 -20.86
CA LYS A 472 -19.34 -7.63 -20.83
C LYS A 472 -19.04 -9.13 -20.94
N ILE A 473 -18.07 -9.51 -21.76
CA ILE A 473 -17.64 -10.91 -21.88
C ILE A 473 -16.95 -11.34 -20.58
N PHE A 474 -16.09 -10.48 -20.02
CA PHE A 474 -15.47 -10.71 -18.72
C PHE A 474 -16.52 -10.97 -17.63
N ALA A 475 -17.48 -10.06 -17.46
CA ALA A 475 -18.54 -10.21 -16.44
C ALA A 475 -19.39 -11.47 -16.66
N GLY A 476 -19.70 -11.81 -17.91
CA GLY A 476 -20.48 -13.01 -18.25
C GLY A 476 -19.73 -14.31 -17.97
N ASP A 477 -18.46 -14.40 -18.32
CA ASP A 477 -17.64 -15.59 -18.08
C ASP A 477 -17.26 -15.71 -16.60
N PHE A 478 -17.04 -14.59 -15.91
CA PHE A 478 -16.85 -14.53 -14.47
C PHE A 478 -18.09 -15.02 -13.71
N ALA A 479 -19.28 -14.57 -14.08
CA ALA A 479 -20.54 -15.03 -13.49
C ALA A 479 -20.73 -16.55 -13.67
N LYS A 480 -20.42 -17.09 -14.86
CA LYS A 480 -20.44 -18.54 -15.11
C LYS A 480 -19.43 -19.31 -14.27
N ALA A 481 -18.23 -18.75 -14.09
CA ALA A 481 -17.19 -19.34 -13.23
C ALA A 481 -17.62 -19.35 -11.76
N MET A 482 -18.28 -18.30 -11.28
CA MET A 482 -18.83 -18.22 -9.92
C MET A 482 -19.98 -19.21 -9.70
N VAL A 483 -20.86 -19.41 -10.69
CA VAL A 483 -21.90 -20.45 -10.63
C VAL A 483 -21.28 -21.85 -10.61
N LYS A 484 -20.21 -22.08 -11.39
CA LYS A 484 -19.46 -23.34 -11.39
C LYS A 484 -18.73 -23.60 -10.06
N MET A 485 -18.18 -22.56 -9.44
CA MET A 485 -17.60 -22.63 -8.10
C MET A 485 -18.67 -22.87 -7.02
N GLY A 486 -19.84 -22.24 -7.13
CA GLY A 486 -20.96 -22.46 -6.22
C GLY A 486 -21.61 -23.86 -6.32
N GLY A 487 -21.36 -24.58 -7.42
CA GLY A 487 -21.79 -25.96 -7.63
C GLY A 487 -20.78 -27.03 -7.22
N LEU A 488 -19.59 -26.65 -6.73
CA LEU A 488 -18.61 -27.60 -6.19
C LEU A 488 -19.05 -28.02 -4.78
N LEU A 489 -19.65 -29.20 -4.67
CA LEU A 489 -19.85 -29.86 -3.37
C LEU A 489 -18.48 -30.12 -2.72
N PRO A 490 -18.35 -29.95 -1.38
CA PRO A 490 -17.15 -30.35 -0.69
C PRO A 490 -16.88 -31.84 -0.93
N ALA A 491 -15.62 -32.19 -1.17
CA ALA A 491 -15.20 -33.59 -1.16
C ALA A 491 -15.61 -34.20 0.19
N ALA A 492 -16.44 -35.24 0.13
CA ALA A 492 -16.91 -35.95 1.31
C ALA A 492 -15.69 -36.48 2.09
N GLY A 493 -15.47 -35.99 3.32
CA GLY A 493 -14.57 -36.69 4.24
C GLY A 493 -13.77 -35.94 5.29
N THR A 494 -13.96 -34.64 5.57
CA THR A 494 -13.22 -33.99 6.67
C THR A 494 -14.13 -33.25 7.67
N PRO A 495 -14.23 -33.70 8.93
CA PRO A 495 -15.07 -33.10 9.96
C PRO A 495 -14.47 -31.83 10.58
N THR A 496 -15.36 -30.89 10.94
CA THR A 496 -15.13 -29.68 11.73
C THR A 496 -15.33 -29.92 13.24
N GLU A 497 -14.59 -29.16 14.06
CA GLU A 497 -14.74 -28.89 15.52
C GLU A 497 -14.30 -30.01 16.51
N ALA A 498 -13.64 -29.79 17.65
CA ALA A 498 -13.06 -28.62 18.32
C ALA A 498 -12.13 -29.08 19.48
N LEU A 499 -11.15 -28.24 19.82
CA LEU A 499 -10.55 -27.96 21.14
C LEU A 499 -9.95 -29.07 22.05
N ARG A 500 -8.76 -28.71 22.58
CA ARG A 500 -8.20 -29.00 23.91
C ARG A 500 -7.38 -30.29 24.13
N ASP A 501 -6.30 -30.05 24.88
CA ASP A 501 -5.52 -30.94 25.73
C ASP A 501 -4.41 -31.81 25.10
N GLN A 502 -3.18 -31.34 25.34
CA GLN A 502 -1.94 -32.03 25.73
C GLN A 502 -1.60 -33.42 25.14
N CYS A 503 -0.37 -33.48 24.60
CA CYS A 503 0.47 -34.64 24.27
C CYS A 503 0.49 -35.71 25.40
N PRO A 504 0.60 -37.02 25.09
CA PRO A 504 1.95 -37.61 25.07
C PRO A 504 2.21 -38.75 24.04
N LEU A 505 3.43 -38.71 23.50
CA LEU A 505 4.35 -39.76 22.99
C LEU A 505 3.88 -41.20 22.67
N ARG A 506 4.09 -41.57 21.38
CA ARG A 506 4.78 -42.77 20.80
C ARG A 506 4.53 -44.20 21.38
N ARG A 507 4.05 -45.12 20.53
CA ARG A 507 4.77 -46.28 19.88
C ARG A 507 3.81 -47.40 19.43
N GLY A 508 4.07 -47.96 18.24
CA GLY A 508 4.15 -49.43 18.06
C GLY A 508 2.93 -50.21 17.53
N SER A 509 3.03 -50.63 16.25
CA SER A 509 2.73 -51.97 15.70
C SER A 509 1.44 -52.74 16.04
N GLY A 510 0.69 -53.09 14.99
CA GLY A 510 0.25 -54.49 14.78
C GLY A 510 -1.26 -54.79 14.81
N LYS A 511 -1.75 -55.29 13.66
CA LYS A 511 -2.88 -56.22 13.43
C LYS A 511 -4.33 -55.75 13.75
N GLY A 512 -5.22 -55.84 12.75
CA GLY A 512 -6.69 -55.83 12.92
C GLY A 512 -7.20 -57.06 13.69
N PRO A 513 -8.51 -57.19 14.03
CA PRO A 513 -9.60 -57.24 13.04
C PRO A 513 -11.04 -56.77 13.46
N LYS A 514 -11.92 -56.66 12.44
CA LYS A 514 -13.38 -57.00 12.34
C LYS A 514 -14.50 -56.30 13.16
N MET A 515 -15.45 -55.77 12.35
CA MET A 515 -16.93 -55.81 12.39
C MET A 515 -17.73 -55.80 13.72
N GLY A 516 -18.72 -54.91 13.78
CA GLY A 516 -19.88 -55.02 14.67
C GLY A 516 -20.93 -53.93 14.43
N SER A 517 -22.04 -54.29 13.80
CA SER A 517 -23.26 -53.50 13.56
C SER A 517 -24.04 -53.19 14.84
N LEU A 518 -24.70 -52.02 14.92
CA LEU A 518 -25.98 -51.68 15.59
C LEU A 518 -26.11 -50.14 15.52
N GLY A 519 -27.16 -49.49 15.02
CA GLY A 519 -28.58 -49.81 15.16
C GLY A 519 -29.27 -48.71 15.98
N TYR A 520 -29.57 -47.56 15.34
CA TYR A 520 -30.67 -46.60 15.59
C TYR A 520 -31.29 -46.44 17.01
N ARG A 521 -31.33 -45.21 17.54
CA ARG A 521 -32.60 -44.43 17.70
C ARG A 521 -32.42 -43.03 18.32
N ARG A 522 -33.12 -42.07 17.71
CA ARG A 522 -33.34 -40.69 18.18
C ARG A 522 -34.12 -40.66 19.51
N LYS A 523 -33.74 -39.75 20.41
CA LYS A 523 -34.69 -39.09 21.32
C LYS A 523 -34.54 -37.57 21.20
N LYS A 524 -35.67 -36.96 20.85
CA LYS A 524 -35.95 -35.52 20.88
C LYS A 524 -35.69 -34.97 22.28
N TYR A 525 -35.05 -33.81 22.37
CA TYR A 525 -35.28 -32.88 23.48
C TYR A 525 -35.81 -31.56 22.94
N VAL A 526 -36.89 -31.13 23.60
CA VAL A 526 -37.73 -29.98 23.34
C VAL A 526 -37.06 -28.77 23.99
N GLY A 527 -36.82 -27.71 23.21
CA GLY A 527 -36.19 -26.49 23.70
C GLY A 527 -37.16 -25.57 24.44
N GLY A 528 -36.71 -25.05 25.58
CA GLY A 528 -37.18 -23.82 26.22
C GLY A 528 -35.99 -22.86 26.42
N PRO A 529 -36.20 -21.53 26.50
CA PRO A 529 -35.34 -20.57 25.83
C PRO A 529 -34.34 -19.84 26.74
N MET A 530 -33.14 -19.55 26.22
CA MET A 530 -32.34 -18.41 26.64
C MET A 530 -32.16 -17.45 25.46
N ARG A 531 -32.40 -16.17 25.73
CA ARG A 531 -32.40 -15.05 24.78
C ARG A 531 -30.98 -14.57 24.49
N GLY A 532 -30.67 -14.41 23.20
CA GLY A 532 -29.58 -13.58 22.67
C GLY A 532 -30.09 -12.73 21.50
N PRO A 533 -29.39 -11.63 21.10
CA PRO A 533 -29.87 -10.72 20.06
C PRO A 533 -29.86 -11.35 18.65
N ARG A 534 -30.94 -11.06 17.89
CA ARG A 534 -31.31 -11.53 16.54
C ARG A 534 -30.41 -10.91 15.45
N GLY A 535 -30.18 -11.49 14.28
CA GLY A 535 -30.64 -12.73 13.64
C GLY A 535 -30.15 -12.78 12.19
N TRP A 536 -29.99 -13.98 11.61
CA TRP A 536 -29.92 -14.28 10.17
C TRP A 536 -30.06 -15.82 10.00
N ARG A 537 -31.01 -16.32 9.19
CA ARG A 537 -31.11 -17.74 8.78
C ARG A 537 -31.75 -17.88 7.39
N VAL A 538 -31.20 -18.78 6.56
CA VAL A 538 -31.67 -19.11 5.20
C VAL A 538 -32.94 -19.96 5.21
N ARG A 539 -33.89 -19.71 4.30
CA ARG A 539 -35.08 -20.56 4.09
C ARG A 539 -34.78 -21.73 3.14
N PRO A 540 -35.14 -22.99 3.49
CA PRO A 540 -35.03 -24.12 2.57
C PRO A 540 -36.16 -24.13 1.52
N GLY A 541 -35.86 -24.55 0.28
CA GLY A 541 -36.88 -24.88 -0.73
C GLY A 541 -37.00 -23.97 -1.97
N LYS A 542 -36.01 -23.12 -2.28
CA LYS A 542 -36.02 -22.23 -3.47
C LYS A 542 -35.06 -22.64 -4.60
N GLU A 543 -34.73 -23.92 -4.72
CA GLU A 543 -33.79 -24.41 -5.74
C GLU A 543 -34.39 -24.43 -7.17
N GLU A 544 -35.72 -24.42 -7.33
CA GLU A 544 -36.35 -24.38 -8.67
C GLU A 544 -36.58 -22.97 -9.23
N GLU A 545 -36.59 -21.93 -8.40
CA GLU A 545 -36.83 -20.55 -8.85
C GLU A 545 -35.61 -19.97 -9.60
N VAL A 546 -34.41 -20.46 -9.27
CA VAL A 546 -33.15 -20.06 -9.92
C VAL A 546 -32.99 -20.70 -11.31
N ARG A 547 -33.56 -21.88 -11.56
CA ARG A 547 -33.43 -22.58 -12.85
C ARG A 547 -34.28 -21.96 -13.97
N ARG A 548 -35.36 -21.24 -13.65
CA ARG A 548 -36.26 -20.67 -14.67
C ARG A 548 -35.75 -19.36 -15.30
N TRP A 549 -34.80 -18.67 -14.67
CA TRP A 549 -34.23 -17.40 -15.16
C TRP A 549 -33.13 -17.56 -16.22
N SER A 550 -32.59 -18.76 -16.43
CA SER A 550 -31.49 -18.97 -17.38
C SER A 550 -31.91 -19.06 -18.85
N ASN A 551 -33.20 -19.28 -19.16
CA ASN A 551 -33.60 -19.79 -20.50
C ASN A 551 -34.54 -18.90 -21.32
N LYS A 552 -34.81 -17.65 -20.94
CA LYS A 552 -35.48 -16.69 -21.86
C LYS A 552 -34.82 -15.31 -21.77
N GLY A 553 -34.18 -14.92 -22.87
CA GLY A 553 -33.81 -13.53 -23.12
C GLY A 553 -35.06 -12.62 -23.13
N PRO A 554 -34.90 -11.29 -23.08
CA PRO A 554 -35.98 -10.40 -22.73
C PRO A 554 -36.96 -10.24 -23.90
N THR A 555 -38.05 -11.01 -23.89
CA THR A 555 -39.27 -10.61 -24.61
C THR A 555 -40.15 -9.78 -23.69
N ARG A 556 -40.39 -8.55 -24.16
CA ARG A 556 -41.37 -7.54 -23.76
C ARG A 556 -42.47 -8.03 -22.81
N VAL A 557 -42.54 -7.44 -21.62
CA VAL A 557 -43.78 -7.35 -20.82
C VAL A 557 -44.06 -5.86 -20.65
N GLU A 558 -45.16 -5.41 -21.23
CA GLU A 558 -45.68 -4.05 -21.10
C GLU A 558 -46.21 -3.81 -19.68
N GLY A 559 -45.91 -2.64 -19.10
CA GLY A 559 -46.64 -2.15 -17.91
C GLY A 559 -45.86 -1.91 -16.61
N ALA A 560 -44.57 -1.55 -16.62
CA ALA A 560 -43.89 -1.06 -15.40
C ALA A 560 -43.01 0.18 -15.68
N PRO A 561 -42.94 1.17 -14.75
CA PRO A 561 -42.33 2.48 -15.01
C PRO A 561 -40.81 2.41 -15.15
N ARG A 562 -40.28 3.33 -15.96
CA ARG A 562 -38.84 3.53 -16.19
C ARG A 562 -38.16 4.12 -14.95
N GLU A 563 -36.84 3.86 -14.88
CA GLU A 563 -35.82 4.42 -13.98
C GLU A 563 -35.39 3.56 -12.77
N GLY A 564 -34.08 3.30 -12.71
CA GLY A 564 -33.34 3.17 -11.45
C GLY A 564 -33.24 1.79 -10.79
N LEU A 565 -32.00 1.40 -10.49
CA LEU A 565 -31.57 0.46 -9.43
C LEU A 565 -31.57 -1.05 -9.75
N ALA A 566 -30.38 -1.56 -10.09
CA ALA A 566 -30.00 -2.98 -10.02
C ALA A 566 -29.58 -3.43 -8.60
N TRP A 567 -30.20 -2.88 -7.56
CA TRP A 567 -29.93 -3.19 -6.15
C TRP A 567 -31.08 -3.82 -5.31
N PRO A 568 -32.31 -4.10 -5.80
CA PRO A 568 -33.29 -4.83 -4.98
C PRO A 568 -33.12 -6.36 -4.96
N ALA A 569 -32.32 -6.97 -5.85
CA ALA A 569 -32.29 -8.43 -6.00
C ALA A 569 -31.45 -9.16 -4.93
N VAL A 570 -30.56 -8.47 -4.21
CA VAL A 570 -29.74 -9.07 -3.13
C VAL A 570 -30.51 -9.09 -1.80
N GLY A 571 -31.48 -8.19 -1.60
CA GLY A 571 -32.29 -8.10 -0.38
C GLY A 571 -33.41 -9.15 -0.25
N VAL A 572 -33.68 -9.93 -1.28
CA VAL A 572 -34.77 -10.95 -1.26
C VAL A 572 -34.27 -12.35 -0.88
N VAL A 573 -32.96 -12.60 -0.94
CA VAL A 573 -32.36 -13.87 -0.48
C VAL A 573 -31.93 -13.80 0.99
N TRP A 574 -31.72 -12.60 1.52
CA TRP A 574 -31.38 -12.36 2.91
C TRP A 574 -32.20 -11.15 3.41
N GLY A 575 -33.28 -11.42 4.17
CA GLY A 575 -34.01 -10.40 4.94
C GLY A 575 -33.50 -10.19 6.38
N ARG A 576 -33.00 -8.97 6.61
CA ARG A 576 -32.52 -8.27 7.83
C ARG A 576 -31.38 -8.83 8.67
#